data_AF-A0A0C2RLV2-F1
#
_entry.id   AF-A0A0C2RLV2-F1
#
_cell.length_a   1.000
_cell.length_b   1.000
_cell.length_c   1.000
_cell.angle_alpha   90.00
_cell.angle_beta   90.00
_cell.angle_gamma   90.00
#
_symmetry.space_group_name_H-M   'P 1'
#
loop_
_entity.id
_entity.type
_entity.pdbx_description
1 polymer ?
#
loop_
_entity_poly.entity_id
_entity_poly.type
_entity_poly.pdbx_seq_one_letter_code
_entity_poly.pdbx_strand_id
1 'polypeptide(L)'
;MQVRQMKEEEYDFFLDMLYESIYMTETKPPREALLESEGLKKYHENWGRPGDEVLVAEKEGELVGAVWYRQFTEEHQGYGFVSPDIPEIGMAVKASERGKGIGRRLLEEIVAFAMSQGHEALSLSVDPFNHHAFKLYKSVGFYKVGTSGTSVTMQASLVEADRKIRGITKVKDLSRSMSKEQRQTRISKVAIGAICLLSGVILMAGSWIASAIYASAMTSWDGRFGLFYSAMLETSVIPLILSAALVICGLILILNEREIWHSHKGEM
;
A
#
# COMPACT_ATOMS: atom_id res chain seq x y z
N MET A 1 1.61 8.87 16.74
CA MET A 1 1.15 9.75 15.65
C MET A 1 0.70 8.87 14.49
N GLN A 2 -0.53 9.07 14.06
CA GLN A 2 -1.20 8.37 12.97
C GLN A 2 -1.57 9.37 11.86
N VAL A 3 -1.55 8.92 10.61
CA VAL A 3 -2.17 9.65 9.49
C VAL A 3 -3.34 8.81 9.01
N ARG A 4 -4.49 9.43 8.78
CA ARG A 4 -5.73 8.76 8.36
C ARG A 4 -6.58 9.71 7.52
N GLN A 5 -7.56 9.17 6.81
CA GLN A 5 -8.59 9.99 6.18
C GLN A 5 -9.34 10.82 7.24
N MET A 6 -9.68 12.04 6.86
CA MET A 6 -10.48 12.96 7.67
C MET A 6 -11.92 12.44 7.79
N LYS A 7 -12.52 12.62 8.97
CA LYS A 7 -13.96 12.39 9.17
C LYS A 7 -14.76 13.62 8.78
N GLU A 8 -16.03 13.44 8.45
CA GLU A 8 -16.90 14.55 8.03
C GLU A 8 -17.03 15.63 9.12
N GLU A 9 -17.09 15.23 10.40
CA GLU A 9 -17.15 16.17 11.53
C GLU A 9 -15.86 16.99 11.73
N GLU A 10 -14.75 16.60 11.09
CA GLU A 10 -13.44 17.26 11.21
C GLU A 10 -13.22 18.32 10.12
N TYR A 11 -14.25 18.66 9.34
CA TYR A 11 -14.15 19.63 8.23
C TYR A 11 -13.66 21.01 8.67
N ASP A 12 -14.07 21.51 9.84
CA ASP A 12 -13.60 22.81 10.36
C ASP A 12 -12.07 22.81 10.58
N PHE A 13 -11.51 21.66 11.00
CA PHE A 13 -10.06 21.52 11.13
C PHE A 13 -9.35 21.55 9.77
N PHE A 14 -9.97 21.01 8.71
CA PHE A 14 -9.43 21.18 7.36
C PHE A 14 -9.42 22.66 6.96
N LEU A 15 -10.47 23.44 7.25
CA LEU A 15 -10.49 24.87 6.96
C LEU A 15 -9.39 25.63 7.74
N ASP A 16 -9.13 25.26 8.99
CA ASP A 16 -8.00 25.78 9.75
C ASP A 16 -6.66 25.49 9.07
N MET A 17 -6.48 24.27 8.59
CA MET A 17 -5.23 23.88 7.91
C MET A 17 -5.11 24.50 6.53
N LEU A 18 -6.21 24.65 5.79
CA LEU A 18 -6.25 25.39 4.53
C LEU A 18 -5.84 26.85 4.77
N TYR A 19 -6.43 27.48 5.79
CA TYR A 19 -6.00 28.80 6.22
C TYR A 19 -4.51 28.79 6.50
N GLU A 20 -4.02 27.98 7.45
CA GLU A 20 -2.60 27.90 7.84
C GLU A 20 -1.63 27.66 6.67
N SER A 21 -2.05 26.96 5.61
CA SER A 21 -1.21 26.68 4.44
C SER A 21 -0.88 27.92 3.60
N ILE A 22 -1.73 28.95 3.66
CA ILE A 22 -1.55 30.18 2.88
C ILE A 22 -0.39 30.98 3.47
N TYR A 23 0.70 31.07 2.72
CA TYR A 23 1.87 31.86 3.09
C TYR A 23 1.66 33.33 2.76
N MET A 24 1.87 34.22 3.73
CA MET A 24 1.83 35.68 3.56
C MET A 24 2.97 36.31 4.35
N THR A 25 3.63 37.30 3.75
CA THR A 25 4.65 38.13 4.43
C THR A 25 4.03 39.26 5.26
N GLU A 26 2.78 39.63 4.93
CA GLU A 26 1.99 40.63 5.65
C GLU A 26 1.06 39.97 6.66
N THR A 27 0.42 40.79 7.50
CA THR A 27 -0.57 40.32 8.48
C THR A 27 -1.72 39.62 7.75
N LYS A 28 -1.92 38.34 8.10
CA LYS A 28 -2.94 37.52 7.50
C LYS A 28 -4.35 37.98 7.93
N PRO A 29 -5.29 38.18 6.99
CA PRO A 29 -6.67 38.51 7.33
C PRO A 29 -7.32 37.41 8.19
N PRO A 30 -8.48 37.69 8.83
CA PRO A 30 -9.28 36.66 9.48
C PRO A 30 -9.58 35.49 8.55
N ARG A 31 -9.68 34.29 9.12
CA ARG A 31 -9.85 33.02 8.39
C ARG A 31 -10.98 33.08 7.39
N GLU A 32 -12.16 33.51 7.83
CA GLU A 32 -13.37 33.57 7.02
C GLU A 32 -13.20 34.55 5.86
N ALA A 33 -12.66 35.75 6.13
CA ALA A 33 -12.44 36.76 5.11
C ALA A 33 -11.44 36.32 4.04
N LEU A 34 -10.38 35.60 4.45
CA LEU A 34 -9.36 35.12 3.53
C LEU A 34 -9.87 33.98 2.65
N LEU A 35 -10.53 32.98 3.26
CA LEU A 35 -11.04 31.82 2.55
C LEU A 35 -12.22 32.14 1.64
N GLU A 36 -12.98 33.22 1.88
CA GLU A 36 -14.05 33.70 1.00
C GLU A 36 -13.56 34.63 -0.13
N SER A 37 -12.26 34.93 -0.21
CA SER A 37 -11.73 35.78 -1.29
C SER A 37 -11.81 35.08 -2.66
N GLU A 38 -11.96 35.84 -3.74
CA GLU A 38 -12.15 35.33 -5.11
C GLU A 38 -11.09 34.31 -5.55
N GLY A 39 -9.85 34.45 -5.08
CA GLY A 39 -8.75 33.54 -5.43
C GLY A 39 -8.70 32.25 -4.60
N LEU A 40 -9.31 32.23 -3.42
CA LEU A 40 -9.13 31.15 -2.44
C LEU A 40 -10.39 30.33 -2.17
N LYS A 41 -11.57 30.89 -2.45
CA LYS A 41 -12.85 30.19 -2.29
C LYS A 41 -12.90 28.84 -3.01
N LYS A 42 -12.31 28.77 -4.21
CA LYS A 42 -12.22 27.55 -5.03
C LYS A 42 -11.52 26.36 -4.39
N TYR A 43 -10.75 26.57 -3.33
CA TYR A 43 -10.05 25.51 -2.60
C TYR A 43 -10.91 24.82 -1.53
N HIS A 44 -12.08 25.34 -1.21
CA HIS A 44 -12.99 24.72 -0.23
C HIS A 44 -14.45 24.69 -0.65
N GLU A 45 -14.86 25.48 -1.65
CA GLU A 45 -16.24 25.47 -2.11
C GLU A 45 -16.65 24.08 -2.64
N ASN A 46 -17.86 23.64 -2.27
CA ASN A 46 -18.44 22.36 -2.67
C ASN A 46 -17.48 21.17 -2.44
N TRP A 47 -16.76 21.20 -1.31
CA TRP A 47 -15.82 20.14 -0.95
C TRP A 47 -16.50 18.77 -0.82
N GLY A 48 -15.75 17.70 -1.08
CA GLY A 48 -16.24 16.31 -1.01
C GLY A 48 -16.75 15.76 -2.34
N ARG A 49 -16.51 16.48 -3.44
CA ARG A 49 -16.71 15.99 -4.81
C ARG A 49 -15.65 14.93 -5.18
N PRO A 50 -15.88 14.10 -6.22
CA PRO A 50 -14.86 13.21 -6.73
C PRO A 50 -13.56 13.96 -7.06
N GLY A 51 -12.43 13.46 -6.55
CA GLY A 51 -11.12 14.11 -6.69
C GLY A 51 -10.74 15.05 -5.55
N ASP A 52 -11.57 15.17 -4.50
CA ASP A 52 -11.24 15.87 -3.25
C ASP A 52 -10.98 14.85 -2.13
N GLU A 53 -9.78 14.85 -1.55
CA GLU A 53 -9.42 13.94 -0.45
C GLU A 53 -8.57 14.67 0.59
N VAL A 54 -8.77 14.34 1.87
CA VAL A 54 -8.04 14.92 3.00
C VAL A 54 -7.53 13.82 3.92
N LEU A 55 -6.23 13.86 4.22
CA LEU A 55 -5.61 13.09 5.29
C LEU A 55 -5.24 14.02 6.45
N VAL A 56 -5.57 13.61 7.67
CA VAL A 56 -5.21 14.32 8.90
C VAL A 56 -4.13 13.56 9.67
N ALA A 57 -3.19 14.31 10.25
CA ALA A 57 -2.24 13.80 11.23
C ALA A 57 -2.82 13.96 12.63
N GLU A 58 -2.92 12.85 13.35
CA GLU A 58 -3.39 12.78 14.73
C GLU A 58 -2.26 12.35 15.67
N LYS A 59 -2.13 13.04 16.79
CA LYS A 59 -1.15 12.75 17.84
C LYS A 59 -1.83 12.90 19.20
N GLU A 60 -1.86 11.80 19.96
CA GLU A 60 -2.42 11.79 21.33
C GLU A 60 -3.90 12.24 21.38
N GLY A 61 -4.69 11.88 20.36
CA GLY A 61 -6.10 12.27 20.24
C GLY A 61 -6.33 13.65 19.61
N GLU A 62 -5.26 14.41 19.37
CA GLU A 62 -5.34 15.77 18.81
C GLU A 62 -4.95 15.81 17.33
N LEU A 63 -5.72 16.52 16.52
CA LEU A 63 -5.37 16.81 15.14
C LEU A 63 -4.27 17.88 15.10
N VAL A 64 -3.17 17.59 14.40
CA VAL A 64 -1.96 18.43 14.40
C VAL A 64 -1.52 18.91 13.03
N GLY A 65 -2.10 18.36 11.96
CA GLY A 65 -1.87 18.82 10.59
C GLY A 65 -2.80 18.12 9.62
N ALA A 66 -2.88 18.65 8.40
CA ALA A 66 -3.61 18.04 7.31
C ALA A 66 -2.85 18.18 6.00
N VAL A 67 -3.10 17.24 5.09
CA VAL A 67 -2.70 17.28 3.69
C VAL A 67 -3.90 16.85 2.87
N TRP A 68 -4.11 17.49 1.74
CA TRP A 68 -5.24 17.20 0.87
C TRP A 68 -4.79 17.28 -0.57
N TYR A 69 -5.58 16.71 -1.46
CA TYR A 69 -5.56 17.09 -2.86
C TYR A 69 -6.95 17.45 -3.34
N ARG A 70 -6.98 18.26 -4.39
CA ARG A 70 -8.17 18.61 -5.14
C ARG A 70 -7.88 18.51 -6.62
N GLN A 71 -8.77 17.83 -7.35
CA GLN A 71 -8.73 17.80 -8.80
C GLN A 71 -9.44 19.06 -9.35
N PHE A 72 -8.70 19.84 -10.13
CA PHE A 72 -9.18 21.06 -10.77
C PHE A 72 -9.42 20.83 -12.27
N THR A 73 -10.25 21.67 -12.89
CA THR A 73 -10.51 21.64 -14.33
C THR A 73 -9.74 22.76 -15.03
N GLU A 74 -9.68 22.72 -16.36
CA GLU A 74 -9.03 23.78 -17.14
C GLU A 74 -9.68 25.16 -16.95
N GLU A 75 -10.98 25.21 -16.66
CA GLU A 75 -11.74 26.44 -16.42
C GLU A 75 -11.56 26.98 -15.00
N HIS A 76 -11.28 26.11 -14.02
CA HIS A 76 -11.20 26.44 -12.60
C HIS A 76 -9.84 26.07 -12.02
N GLN A 77 -8.77 26.61 -12.60
CA GLN A 77 -7.40 26.27 -12.24
C GLN A 77 -7.03 26.76 -10.84
N GLY A 78 -6.42 25.87 -10.05
CA GLY A 78 -5.64 26.25 -8.87
C GLY A 78 -4.29 26.87 -9.25
N TYR A 79 -3.56 27.39 -8.27
CA TYR A 79 -2.24 28.01 -8.49
C TYR A 79 -1.19 26.97 -8.85
N GLY A 80 -1.38 25.74 -8.37
CA GLY A 80 -0.54 24.58 -8.64
C GLY A 80 -1.05 23.73 -9.81
N PHE A 81 -2.03 24.20 -10.59
CA PHE A 81 -2.60 23.45 -11.70
C PHE A 81 -1.55 23.12 -12.76
N VAL A 82 -1.58 21.87 -13.24
CA VAL A 82 -0.72 21.38 -14.33
C VAL A 82 -1.58 20.83 -15.46
N SER A 83 -2.50 19.91 -15.13
CA SER A 83 -3.50 19.36 -16.05
C SER A 83 -4.69 18.81 -15.25
N PRO A 84 -5.84 18.55 -15.90
CA PRO A 84 -7.01 17.99 -15.22
C PRO A 84 -6.77 16.61 -14.58
N ASP A 85 -5.79 15.84 -15.04
CA ASP A 85 -5.47 14.50 -14.54
C ASP A 85 -4.53 14.51 -13.31
N ILE A 86 -3.99 15.68 -12.95
CA ILE A 86 -3.01 15.85 -11.88
C ILE A 86 -3.66 16.65 -10.75
N PRO A 87 -4.06 16.01 -9.64
CA PRO A 87 -4.58 16.71 -8.48
C PRO A 87 -3.55 17.64 -7.85
N GLU A 88 -4.01 18.80 -7.40
CA GLU A 88 -3.20 19.78 -6.69
C GLU A 88 -3.29 19.55 -5.18
N ILE A 89 -2.13 19.44 -4.52
CA ILE A 89 -2.06 19.28 -3.07
C ILE A 89 -1.93 20.62 -2.34
N GLY A 90 -2.49 20.65 -1.14
CA GLY A 90 -2.17 21.62 -0.10
C GLY A 90 -1.87 20.90 1.21
N MET A 91 -1.14 21.56 2.11
CA MET A 91 -0.88 21.01 3.43
C MET A 91 -0.57 22.09 4.46
N ALA A 92 -0.86 21.78 5.73
CA ALA A 92 -0.37 22.55 6.85
C ALA A 92 -0.15 21.67 8.09
N VAL A 93 0.70 22.18 8.98
CA VAL A 93 0.92 21.62 10.32
C VAL A 93 0.76 22.78 11.30
N LYS A 94 0.06 22.54 12.41
CA LYS A 94 -0.08 23.50 13.52
C LYS A 94 1.28 24.08 13.87
N ALA A 95 1.36 25.40 14.07
CA ALA A 95 2.62 26.10 14.29
C ALA A 95 3.48 25.48 15.43
N SER A 96 2.83 25.05 16.52
CA SER A 96 3.46 24.39 17.68
C SER A 96 4.02 22.99 17.40
N GLU A 97 3.64 22.36 16.28
CA GLU A 97 4.03 21.01 15.91
C GLU A 97 4.99 20.96 14.69
N ARG A 98 5.35 22.13 14.14
CA ARG A 98 6.32 22.25 13.04
C ARG A 98 7.72 21.82 13.49
N GLY A 99 8.55 21.40 12.54
CA GLY A 99 9.92 20.93 12.81
C GLY A 99 10.05 19.52 13.40
N LYS A 100 8.92 18.83 13.65
CA LYS A 100 8.89 17.48 14.25
C LYS A 100 8.72 16.34 13.22
N GLY A 101 8.92 16.62 11.93
CA GLY A 101 8.80 15.63 10.85
C GLY A 101 7.38 15.32 10.38
N ILE A 102 6.34 15.90 10.99
CA ILE A 102 4.92 15.66 10.65
C ILE A 102 4.62 15.96 9.19
N GLY A 103 5.12 17.10 8.68
CA GLY A 103 4.87 17.49 7.29
C GLY A 103 5.44 16.51 6.27
N ARG A 104 6.61 15.92 6.55
CA ARG A 104 7.18 14.88 5.69
C ARG A 104 6.31 13.64 5.69
N ARG A 105 5.85 13.21 6.86
CA ARG A 105 4.98 12.04 6.96
C ARG A 105 3.63 12.24 6.29
N LEU A 106 3.03 13.43 6.40
CA LEU A 106 1.81 13.77 5.63
C LEU A 106 2.05 13.64 4.11
N LEU A 107 3.17 14.16 3.60
CA LEU A 107 3.50 14.03 2.17
C LEU A 107 3.74 12.58 1.73
N GLU A 108 4.39 11.77 2.56
CA GLU A 108 4.62 10.36 2.26
C GLU A 108 3.29 9.60 2.15
N GLU A 109 2.36 9.86 3.07
CA GLU A 109 1.06 9.19 3.13
C GLU A 109 0.14 9.66 1.99
N ILE A 110 0.12 10.96 1.64
CA ILE A 110 -0.72 11.43 0.51
C ILE A 110 -0.20 10.91 -0.83
N VAL A 111 1.12 10.75 -1.00
CA VAL A 111 1.69 10.14 -2.21
C VAL A 111 1.24 8.69 -2.32
N ALA A 112 1.38 7.90 -1.24
CA ALA A 112 0.94 6.50 -1.23
C ALA A 112 -0.58 6.37 -1.46
N PHE A 113 -1.36 7.24 -0.84
CA PHE A 113 -2.81 7.28 -1.01
C PHE A 113 -3.22 7.63 -2.44
N ALA A 114 -2.67 8.70 -3.02
CA ALA A 114 -2.96 9.09 -4.41
C ALA A 114 -2.55 7.99 -5.42
N MET A 115 -1.44 7.28 -5.19
CA MET A 115 -1.07 6.11 -5.99
C MET A 115 -2.11 5.00 -5.90
N SER A 116 -2.64 4.72 -4.70
CA SER A 116 -3.68 3.71 -4.50
C SER A 116 -5.00 4.05 -5.21
N GLN A 117 -5.25 5.35 -5.45
CA GLN A 117 -6.38 5.86 -6.22
C GLN A 117 -6.11 5.90 -7.74
N GLY A 118 -4.92 5.51 -8.19
CA GLY A 118 -4.57 5.43 -9.61
C GLY A 118 -4.05 6.73 -10.22
N HIS A 119 -3.73 7.76 -9.41
CA HIS A 119 -3.07 8.96 -9.92
C HIS A 119 -1.61 8.65 -10.31
N GLU A 120 -1.12 9.30 -11.36
CA GLU A 120 0.27 9.15 -11.82
C GLU A 120 1.21 10.22 -11.24
N ALA A 121 0.65 11.40 -10.93
CA ALA A 121 1.37 12.55 -10.43
C ALA A 121 0.52 13.40 -9.48
N LEU A 122 1.19 14.23 -8.68
CA LEU A 122 0.57 15.30 -7.89
C LEU A 122 1.28 16.62 -8.20
N SER A 123 0.55 17.72 -8.12
CA SER A 123 1.11 19.07 -8.25
C SER A 123 0.88 19.89 -6.99
N LEU A 124 1.58 21.01 -6.86
CA LEU A 124 1.37 21.99 -5.78
C LEU A 124 1.81 23.38 -6.20
N SER A 125 1.31 24.37 -5.48
CA SER A 125 1.83 25.73 -5.49
C SER A 125 2.61 26.01 -4.21
N VAL A 126 3.75 26.67 -4.34
CA VAL A 126 4.53 27.12 -3.17
C VAL A 126 5.08 28.52 -3.41
N ASP A 127 4.96 29.37 -2.40
CA ASP A 127 5.61 30.68 -2.42
C ASP A 127 7.14 30.51 -2.40
N PRO A 128 7.90 31.18 -3.29
CA PRO A 128 9.35 31.03 -3.40
C PRO A 128 10.10 31.43 -2.11
N PHE A 129 9.52 32.30 -1.27
CA PHE A 129 10.09 32.71 0.01
C PHE A 129 9.80 31.71 1.14
N ASN A 130 8.89 30.77 0.95
CA ASN A 130 8.68 29.66 1.88
C ASN A 130 9.75 28.56 1.70
N HIS A 131 10.99 28.90 2.04
CA HIS A 131 12.15 28.04 1.82
C HIS A 131 12.06 26.69 2.54
N HIS A 132 11.36 26.62 3.68
CA HIS A 132 11.16 25.38 4.42
C HIS A 132 10.24 24.42 3.66
N ALA A 133 9.09 24.89 3.18
CA ALA A 133 8.17 24.08 2.37
C ALA A 133 8.83 23.67 1.05
N PHE A 134 9.51 24.60 0.37
CA PHE A 134 10.19 24.33 -0.88
C PHE A 134 11.25 23.21 -0.77
N LYS A 135 12.05 23.23 0.31
CA LYS A 135 13.04 22.16 0.60
C LYS A 135 12.35 20.84 0.91
N LEU A 136 11.26 20.86 1.68
CA LEU A 136 10.49 19.66 2.01
C LEU A 136 9.94 18.99 0.74
N TYR A 137 9.26 19.75 -0.13
CA TYR A 137 8.70 19.22 -1.37
C TYR A 137 9.78 18.63 -2.29
N LYS A 138 10.91 19.33 -2.45
CA LYS A 138 12.06 18.80 -3.20
C LYS A 138 12.60 17.50 -2.60
N SER A 139 12.61 17.36 -1.27
CA SER A 139 13.10 16.15 -0.62
C SER A 139 12.24 14.92 -0.90
N VAL A 140 10.93 15.11 -1.11
CA VAL A 140 9.97 14.04 -1.42
C VAL A 140 9.97 13.67 -2.90
N GLY A 141 10.34 14.58 -3.80
CA GLY A 141 10.45 14.30 -5.23
C GLY A 141 9.85 15.36 -6.14
N PHE A 142 9.23 16.40 -5.57
CA PHE A 142 8.66 17.47 -6.36
C PHE A 142 9.76 18.30 -7.06
N TYR A 143 9.54 18.59 -8.33
CA TYR A 143 10.38 19.45 -9.15
C TYR A 143 9.56 20.61 -9.72
N LYS A 144 10.22 21.73 -10.04
CA LYS A 144 9.57 22.91 -10.60
C LYS A 144 9.14 22.62 -12.03
N VAL A 145 7.89 22.94 -12.36
CA VAL A 145 7.34 22.85 -13.72
C VAL A 145 6.90 24.20 -14.28
N GLY A 146 6.67 25.18 -13.41
CA GLY A 146 6.21 26.50 -13.85
C GLY A 146 6.15 27.53 -12.73
N THR A 147 5.44 28.61 -13.02
CA THR A 147 5.12 29.69 -12.08
C THR A 147 3.72 30.22 -12.39
N SER A 148 2.92 30.43 -11.37
CA SER A 148 1.59 31.04 -11.46
C SER A 148 1.56 32.28 -10.56
N GLY A 149 1.48 33.46 -11.18
CA GLY A 149 1.72 34.73 -10.48
C GLY A 149 3.12 34.78 -9.87
N THR A 150 3.19 34.97 -8.55
CA THR A 150 4.45 34.96 -7.78
C THR A 150 4.82 33.56 -7.25
N SER A 151 3.92 32.58 -7.36
CA SER A 151 4.12 31.25 -6.80
C SER A 151 4.82 30.32 -7.79
N VAL A 152 5.56 29.35 -7.26
CA VAL A 152 6.20 28.29 -8.05
C VAL A 152 5.28 27.08 -8.10
N THR A 153 4.95 26.65 -9.32
CA THR A 153 4.22 25.40 -9.55
C THR A 153 5.22 24.25 -9.57
N MET A 154 4.98 23.23 -8.74
CA MET A 154 5.79 22.02 -8.67
C MET A 154 4.94 20.78 -8.95
N GLN A 155 5.59 19.73 -9.45
CA GLN A 155 4.97 18.44 -9.74
C GLN A 155 5.88 17.30 -9.25
N ALA A 156 5.29 16.17 -8.87
CA ALA A 156 6.01 14.92 -8.66
C ALA A 156 5.32 13.78 -9.41
N SER A 157 6.10 12.96 -10.14
CA SER A 157 5.65 11.62 -10.50
C SER A 157 5.57 10.79 -9.23
N LEU A 158 4.45 10.10 -9.00
CA LEU A 158 4.28 9.34 -7.75
C LEU A 158 5.16 8.10 -7.70
N VAL A 159 5.47 7.49 -8.85
CA VAL A 159 6.44 6.39 -8.93
C VAL A 159 7.84 6.86 -8.51
N GLU A 160 8.27 8.03 -8.96
CA GLU A 160 9.57 8.60 -8.60
C GLU A 160 9.61 9.08 -7.15
N ALA A 161 8.51 9.70 -6.68
CA ALA A 161 8.37 10.13 -5.30
C ALA A 161 8.42 8.93 -4.33
N ASP A 162 7.65 7.86 -4.57
CA ASP A 162 7.66 6.66 -3.74
C ASP A 162 9.05 6.01 -3.70
N ARG A 163 9.74 5.89 -4.86
CA ARG A 163 11.13 5.42 -4.91
C ARG A 163 12.05 6.24 -4.03
N LYS A 164 11.94 7.58 -4.10
CA LYS A 164 12.76 8.50 -3.32
C LYS A 164 12.45 8.42 -1.81
N ILE A 165 11.17 8.36 -1.44
CA ILE A 165 10.69 8.20 -0.07
C ILE A 165 11.26 6.93 0.56
N ARG A 166 11.21 5.80 -0.16
CA ARG A 166 11.75 4.50 0.29
C ARG A 166 13.28 4.44 0.31
N GLY A 167 13.98 5.51 -0.09
CA GLY A 167 15.45 5.53 -0.17
C GLY A 167 15.99 4.62 -1.28
N ILE A 168 15.19 4.31 -2.30
CA ILE A 168 15.60 3.46 -3.43
C ILE A 168 16.36 4.32 -4.42
N THR A 169 17.62 4.59 -4.10
CA THR A 169 18.52 5.44 -4.91
C THR A 169 19.19 4.69 -6.07
N LYS A 170 19.15 3.36 -6.10
CA LYS A 170 19.73 2.51 -7.17
C LYS A 170 18.89 1.27 -7.44
N VAL A 171 18.75 0.91 -8.72
CA VAL A 171 18.15 -0.36 -9.21
C VAL A 171 18.71 -1.60 -8.50
N LYS A 172 19.96 -1.52 -8.01
CA LYS A 172 20.65 -2.59 -7.27
C LYS A 172 20.02 -2.87 -5.89
N ASP A 173 19.39 -1.89 -5.27
CA ASP A 173 18.74 -2.07 -3.97
C ASP A 173 17.33 -2.66 -4.14
N LEU A 174 16.65 -2.33 -5.25
CA LEU A 174 15.40 -2.98 -5.66
C LEU A 174 15.64 -4.46 -6.02
N SER A 175 16.69 -4.77 -6.80
CA SER A 175 17.02 -6.16 -7.10
C SER A 175 17.43 -6.94 -5.84
N ARG A 176 18.06 -6.29 -4.86
CA ARG A 176 18.40 -6.89 -3.55
C ARG A 176 17.18 -7.08 -2.64
N SER A 177 16.24 -6.14 -2.60
CA SER A 177 15.02 -6.27 -1.79
C SER A 177 14.08 -7.30 -2.42
N MET A 178 13.83 -7.19 -3.73
CA MET A 178 13.03 -8.17 -4.47
C MET A 178 13.66 -9.55 -4.43
N SER A 179 14.98 -9.70 -4.58
CA SER A 179 15.61 -11.03 -4.46
C SER A 179 15.52 -11.60 -3.05
N LYS A 180 15.56 -10.78 -2.00
CA LYS A 180 15.34 -11.24 -0.61
C LYS A 180 13.90 -11.67 -0.39
N GLU A 181 12.93 -10.90 -0.86
CA GLU A 181 11.50 -11.19 -0.71
C GLU A 181 11.08 -12.41 -1.55
N GLN A 182 11.56 -12.51 -2.79
CA GLN A 182 11.41 -13.67 -3.66
C GLN A 182 12.06 -14.92 -3.04
N ARG A 183 13.28 -14.79 -2.49
CA ARG A 183 13.95 -15.88 -1.79
C ARG A 183 13.18 -16.31 -0.54
N GLN A 184 12.65 -15.37 0.23
CA GLN A 184 11.86 -15.68 1.43
C GLN A 184 10.56 -16.38 1.06
N THR A 185 9.84 -15.89 0.04
CA THR A 185 8.60 -16.48 -0.47
C THR A 185 8.84 -17.90 -0.99
N ARG A 186 9.95 -18.09 -1.70
CA ARG A 186 10.39 -19.41 -2.19
C ARG A 186 10.71 -20.37 -1.04
N ILE A 187 11.45 -19.92 -0.02
CA ILE A 187 11.73 -20.74 1.16
C ILE A 187 10.43 -21.13 1.86
N SER A 188 9.48 -20.21 2.02
CA SER A 188 8.17 -20.49 2.62
C SER A 188 7.38 -21.51 1.81
N LYS A 189 7.30 -21.39 0.48
CA LYS A 189 6.59 -22.35 -0.38
C LYS A 189 7.20 -23.76 -0.34
N VAL A 190 8.52 -23.87 -0.39
CA VAL A 190 9.23 -25.15 -0.29
C VAL A 190 9.03 -25.78 1.10
N ALA A 191 9.10 -24.98 2.17
CA ALA A 191 8.85 -25.46 3.52
C ALA A 191 7.41 -25.97 3.69
N ILE A 192 6.41 -25.21 3.23
CA ILE A 192 4.99 -25.61 3.25
C ILE A 192 4.80 -26.88 2.41
N GLY A 193 5.38 -26.94 1.21
CA GLY A 193 5.30 -28.11 0.36
C GLY A 193 5.91 -29.36 1.01
N ALA A 194 7.07 -29.22 1.66
CA ALA A 194 7.72 -30.32 2.39
C ALA A 194 6.88 -30.79 3.59
N ILE A 195 6.26 -29.87 4.34
CA ILE A 195 5.35 -30.20 5.45
C ILE A 195 4.13 -30.96 4.94
N CYS A 196 3.50 -30.50 3.86
CA CYS A 196 2.35 -31.19 3.25
C CYS A 196 2.72 -32.60 2.79
N LEU A 197 3.88 -32.75 2.14
CA LEU A 197 4.36 -34.05 1.65
C LEU A 197 4.63 -35.02 2.80
N LEU A 198 5.34 -34.58 3.85
CA LEU A 198 5.60 -35.40 5.05
C LEU A 198 4.29 -35.79 5.74
N SER A 199 3.36 -34.84 5.90
CA SER A 199 2.07 -35.07 6.54
C SER A 199 1.24 -36.10 5.77
N GLY A 200 1.23 -36.02 4.44
CA GLY A 200 0.57 -37.01 3.58
C GLY A 200 1.18 -38.41 3.73
N VAL A 201 2.51 -38.53 3.67
CA VAL A 201 3.20 -39.82 3.84
C VAL A 201 2.93 -40.45 5.21
N ILE A 202 2.95 -39.65 6.28
CA ILE A 202 2.65 -40.12 7.64
C ILE A 202 1.19 -40.61 7.72
N LEU A 203 0.24 -39.85 7.16
CA LEU A 203 -1.16 -40.23 7.14
C LEU A 203 -1.41 -41.53 6.36
N MET A 204 -0.72 -41.71 5.23
CA MET A 204 -0.76 -42.95 4.44
C MET A 204 -0.28 -44.15 5.26
N ALA A 205 0.89 -44.03 5.90
CA ALA A 205 1.46 -45.09 6.72
C ALA A 205 0.55 -45.44 7.91
N GLY A 206 0.01 -44.41 8.59
CA GLY A 206 -0.95 -44.59 9.68
C GLY A 206 -2.23 -45.30 9.23
N SER A 207 -2.71 -45.00 8.02
CA SER A 207 -3.89 -45.65 7.43
C SER A 207 -3.66 -47.14 7.17
N TRP A 208 -2.48 -47.53 6.69
CA TRP A 208 -2.12 -48.94 6.49
C TRP A 208 -1.99 -49.71 7.81
N ILE A 209 -1.38 -49.09 8.82
CA ILE A 209 -1.26 -49.69 10.16
C ILE A 209 -2.65 -49.88 10.77
N ALA A 210 -3.52 -48.87 10.72
CA ALA A 210 -4.89 -48.96 11.22
C ALA A 210 -5.69 -50.07 10.51
N SER A 211 -5.57 -50.15 9.17
CA SER A 211 -6.20 -51.19 8.37
C SER A 211 -5.71 -52.59 8.74
N ALA A 212 -4.41 -52.77 9.00
CA ALA A 212 -3.83 -54.04 9.41
C ALA A 212 -4.33 -54.49 10.80
N ILE A 213 -4.41 -53.56 11.75
CA ILE A 213 -4.95 -53.83 13.09
C ILE A 213 -6.42 -54.20 12.99
N TYR A 214 -7.22 -53.44 12.24
CA TYR A 214 -8.66 -53.72 12.06
C TYR A 214 -8.91 -55.07 11.38
N ALA A 215 -8.12 -55.40 10.35
CA ALA A 215 -8.17 -56.69 9.67
C ALA A 215 -8.01 -57.87 10.63
N SER A 216 -7.17 -57.76 11.67
CA SER A 216 -6.97 -58.82 12.66
C SER A 216 -8.19 -59.08 13.54
N ALA A 217 -9.13 -58.13 13.63
CA ALA A 217 -10.36 -58.22 14.41
C ALA A 217 -11.59 -58.57 13.56
N MET A 218 -11.49 -58.57 12.23
CA MET A 218 -12.60 -58.89 11.33
C MET A 218 -12.90 -60.39 11.30
N THR A 219 -14.19 -60.73 11.38
CA THR A 219 -14.68 -62.13 11.29
C THR A 219 -15.27 -62.48 9.92
N SER A 220 -15.54 -61.49 9.07
CA SER A 220 -16.10 -61.65 7.72
C SER A 220 -15.52 -60.59 6.79
N TRP A 221 -15.19 -60.96 5.56
CA TRP A 221 -14.65 -60.04 4.56
C TRP A 221 -15.14 -60.41 3.15
N ASP A 222 -14.94 -59.51 2.19
CA ASP A 222 -15.26 -59.76 0.79
C ASP A 222 -14.13 -60.55 0.13
N GLY A 223 -14.43 -61.78 -0.31
CA GLY A 223 -13.46 -62.68 -0.95
C GLY A 223 -12.83 -62.12 -2.23
N ARG A 224 -13.44 -61.11 -2.87
CA ARG A 224 -12.88 -60.46 -4.07
C ARG A 224 -11.65 -59.60 -3.78
N PHE A 225 -11.59 -59.03 -2.57
CA PHE A 225 -10.58 -58.04 -2.19
C PHE A 225 -9.59 -58.59 -1.13
N GLY A 226 -10.00 -59.62 -0.39
CA GLY A 226 -9.20 -60.19 0.69
C GLY A 226 -9.26 -59.36 1.97
N LEU A 227 -8.85 -59.97 3.08
CA LEU A 227 -9.05 -59.46 4.44
C LEU A 227 -8.50 -58.03 4.64
N PHE A 228 -7.27 -57.77 4.21
CA PHE A 228 -6.63 -56.47 4.41
C PHE A 228 -7.30 -55.35 3.59
N TYR A 229 -7.67 -55.62 2.34
CA TYR A 229 -8.24 -54.59 1.48
C TYR A 229 -9.70 -54.30 1.86
N SER A 230 -10.46 -55.31 2.28
CA SER A 230 -11.78 -55.10 2.89
C SER A 230 -11.70 -54.21 4.13
N ALA A 231 -10.74 -54.47 5.03
CA ALA A 231 -10.48 -53.63 6.18
C ALA A 231 -10.14 -52.18 5.79
N MET A 232 -9.25 -52.00 4.81
CA MET A 232 -8.82 -50.68 4.33
C MET A 232 -9.97 -49.87 3.72
N LEU A 233 -10.90 -50.51 3.01
CA LEU A 233 -12.08 -49.86 2.46
C LEU A 233 -13.05 -49.37 3.55
N GLU A 234 -13.12 -50.06 4.68
CA GLU A 234 -13.98 -49.65 5.80
C GLU A 234 -13.33 -48.55 6.65
N THR A 235 -12.01 -48.58 6.86
CA THR A 235 -11.37 -47.69 7.83
C THR A 235 -10.64 -46.50 7.24
N SER A 236 -10.20 -46.59 5.98
CA SER A 236 -9.08 -45.76 5.52
C SER A 236 -9.28 -45.06 4.18
N VAL A 237 -10.45 -45.16 3.54
CA VAL A 237 -10.73 -44.47 2.27
C VAL A 237 -10.56 -42.95 2.38
N ILE A 238 -11.20 -42.31 3.36
CA ILE A 238 -11.14 -40.85 3.54
C ILE A 238 -9.70 -40.39 3.88
N PRO A 239 -9.00 -40.99 4.87
CA PRO A 239 -7.60 -40.66 5.16
C PRO A 239 -6.65 -40.85 3.97
N LEU A 240 -6.84 -41.88 3.14
CA LEU A 240 -6.00 -42.14 1.96
C LEU A 240 -6.23 -41.10 0.86
N ILE A 241 -7.48 -40.66 0.65
CA ILE A 241 -7.80 -39.56 -0.27
C ILE A 241 -7.14 -38.25 0.21
N LEU A 242 -7.26 -37.94 1.50
CA LEU A 242 -6.64 -36.76 2.08
C LEU A 242 -5.10 -36.80 2.00
N SER A 243 -4.51 -37.96 2.26
CA SER A 243 -3.08 -38.21 2.10
C SER A 243 -2.62 -37.96 0.66
N ALA A 244 -3.33 -38.52 -0.33
CA ALA A 244 -3.00 -38.32 -1.74
C ALA A 244 -3.07 -36.82 -2.12
N ALA A 245 -4.10 -36.11 -1.66
CA ALA A 245 -4.23 -34.67 -1.89
C ALA A 245 -3.07 -33.87 -1.28
N LEU A 246 -2.65 -34.19 -0.06
CA LEU A 246 -1.51 -33.54 0.62
C LEU A 246 -0.19 -33.80 -0.09
N VAL A 247 0.06 -35.03 -0.54
CA VAL A 247 1.27 -35.38 -1.31
C VAL A 247 1.29 -34.65 -2.64
N ILE A 248 0.19 -34.64 -3.39
CA ILE A 248 0.08 -33.95 -4.68
C ILE A 248 0.29 -32.44 -4.49
N CYS A 249 -0.37 -31.83 -3.50
CA CYS A 249 -0.20 -30.41 -3.19
C CYS A 249 1.24 -30.07 -2.82
N GLY A 250 1.88 -30.89 -1.97
CA GLY A 250 3.28 -30.74 -1.59
C GLY A 250 4.23 -30.82 -2.79
N LEU A 251 4.02 -31.80 -3.66
CA LEU A 251 4.81 -31.96 -4.89
C LEU A 251 4.62 -30.78 -5.85
N ILE A 252 3.40 -30.29 -6.06
CA ILE A 252 3.13 -29.14 -6.93
C ILE A 252 3.88 -27.90 -6.41
N LEU A 253 3.82 -27.63 -5.10
CA LEU A 253 4.50 -26.48 -4.50
C LEU A 253 6.03 -26.56 -4.64
N ILE A 254 6.60 -27.76 -4.57
CA ILE A 254 8.05 -27.97 -4.72
C ILE A 254 8.49 -27.94 -6.19
N LEU A 255 7.72 -28.57 -7.09
CA LEU A 255 8.09 -28.73 -8.51
C LEU A 255 7.87 -27.47 -9.32
N ASN A 256 6.81 -26.70 -9.06
CA ASN A 256 6.56 -25.43 -9.74
C ASN A 256 7.71 -24.42 -9.54
N GLU A 257 8.46 -24.53 -8.43
CA GLU A 257 9.66 -23.70 -8.19
C GLU A 257 10.90 -24.18 -8.98
N ARG A 258 10.92 -25.45 -9.44
CA ARG A 258 12.03 -26.04 -10.21
C ARG A 258 11.97 -25.68 -11.70
N GLU A 259 10.77 -25.58 -12.29
CA GLU A 259 10.61 -25.21 -13.72
C GLU A 259 11.04 -23.77 -14.02
N ILE A 260 10.77 -22.83 -13.10
CA ILE A 260 11.19 -21.43 -13.21
C ILE A 260 12.73 -21.30 -13.29
N TRP A 261 13.46 -22.24 -12.68
CA TRP A 261 14.93 -22.28 -12.69
C TRP A 261 15.53 -22.65 -14.05
N HIS A 262 14.82 -23.45 -14.85
CA HIS A 262 15.28 -23.84 -16.18
C HIS A 262 14.95 -22.79 -17.24
N SER A 263 13.84 -22.07 -17.08
CA SER A 263 13.48 -20.93 -17.96
C SER A 263 14.49 -19.78 -17.87
N HIS A 264 14.98 -19.42 -16.68
CA HIS A 264 15.91 -18.29 -16.52
C HIS A 264 17.38 -18.57 -16.91
N LYS A 265 17.75 -19.83 -17.20
CA LYS A 265 19.10 -20.20 -17.64
C LYS A 265 19.23 -20.36 -19.16
N GLY A 266 18.12 -20.29 -19.91
CA GLY A 266 18.11 -20.42 -21.36
C GLY A 266 18.25 -19.11 -22.14
N GLU A 267 18.27 -17.95 -21.45
CA GLU A 267 18.32 -16.61 -22.07
C GLU A 267 19.57 -15.80 -21.66
N MET A 268 20.64 -16.44 -21.17
CA MET A 268 21.97 -15.82 -21.03
C MET A 268 22.99 -16.46 -21.95
#